data_AF-A0A3D2IEA4-F1
#
_entry.id   AF-A0A3D2IEA4-F1
#
_cell.length_a   1.000
_cell.length_b   1.000
_cell.length_c   1.000
_cell.angle_alpha   90.00
_cell.angle_beta   90.00
_cell.angle_gamma   90.00
#
_symmetry.space_group_name_H-M   'P 1'
#
loop_
_entity.id
_entity.type
_entity.pdbx_description
1 polymer ?
#
loop_
_entity_poly.entity_id
_entity_poly.type
_entity_poly.pdbx_seq_one_letter_code
_entity_poly.pdbx_strand_id
1 'polypeptide(L)'
;MKRTLHLLVLAFFLVGGVVFQAGCKSSEPEVGVPVDTDGDGLTDEQEMELGTDINNADTDGDGLTDGDEVNTYNTDPLNADTDGDGLSDGDEVNSYNTDPNNADTDGDGLSDGDEVNKYNTDPNDANGDADGDGVSDVDEINTHGTDPNNPDSDGDGFSDGQELEMGTNPMDGSDPVYIDMNAFNTINFGFDRSNISDAAAADLAENVELLQNAPAFRVRVDAYTDHVGGDQYNLRLSLRRAKSVVDFYTSNGISADRIESRGLGKAPVACMDETEERGCEANRRAESHPISTLKYSPKK
;
A
#
# COMPACT_ATOMS: atom_id res chain seq x y z
N MET A 1 -35.15 40.86 -26.24
CA MET A 1 -36.14 40.64 -27.32
C MET A 1 -35.55 41.12 -28.65
N LYS A 2 -35.39 40.20 -29.60
CA LYS A 2 -34.91 40.44 -30.98
C LYS A 2 -35.83 41.43 -31.72
N ARG A 3 -35.28 42.23 -32.64
CA ARG A 3 -35.81 42.40 -34.00
C ARG A 3 -34.91 43.26 -34.90
N THR A 4 -34.30 42.55 -35.84
CA THR A 4 -33.70 42.95 -37.13
C THR A 4 -34.72 43.54 -38.12
N LEU A 5 -34.32 44.52 -38.95
CA LEU A 5 -34.79 44.74 -40.34
C LEU A 5 -33.87 45.79 -41.01
N HIS A 6 -33.01 45.44 -42.00
CA HIS A 6 -33.26 45.34 -43.47
C HIS A 6 -33.79 46.67 -44.07
N LEU A 7 -33.39 47.19 -45.22
CA LEU A 7 -32.46 46.84 -46.29
C LEU A 7 -32.49 48.08 -47.24
N LEU A 8 -31.32 48.52 -47.74
CA LEU A 8 -30.99 49.01 -49.10
C LEU A 8 -32.04 49.80 -49.93
N VAL A 9 -31.63 50.93 -50.55
CA VAL A 9 -31.63 51.18 -52.01
C VAL A 9 -31.19 52.63 -52.34
N LEU A 10 -30.01 52.71 -52.94
CA LEU A 10 -29.59 53.47 -54.13
C LEU A 10 -30.43 54.67 -54.64
N ALA A 11 -29.78 55.82 -54.86
CA ALA A 11 -29.82 56.53 -56.15
C ALA A 11 -28.74 57.63 -56.22
N PHE A 12 -27.80 57.43 -57.15
CA PHE A 12 -26.80 58.37 -57.63
C PHE A 12 -27.45 59.59 -58.30
N PHE A 13 -26.86 60.78 -58.22
CA PHE A 13 -26.59 61.61 -59.41
C PHE A 13 -25.68 62.83 -59.12
N LEU A 14 -24.69 62.99 -60.01
CA LEU A 14 -24.10 64.25 -60.53
C LEU A 14 -23.11 65.04 -59.64
N VAL A 15 -21.81 65.05 -59.98
CA VAL A 15 -21.11 65.98 -60.91
C VAL A 15 -19.59 65.95 -60.62
N GLY A 16 -18.79 65.72 -61.68
CA GLY A 16 -17.48 66.32 -61.94
C GLY A 16 -16.45 66.54 -60.82
N GLY A 17 -15.34 65.81 -60.89
CA GLY A 17 -14.10 66.20 -60.21
C GLY A 17 -13.08 65.07 -60.21
N VAL A 18 -12.09 65.14 -61.11
CA VAL A 18 -10.91 64.28 -61.02
C VAL A 18 -10.03 64.86 -59.91
N VAL A 19 -10.08 64.26 -58.72
CA VAL A 19 -9.10 64.54 -57.66
C VAL A 19 -8.06 63.43 -57.73
N PHE A 20 -6.92 63.72 -58.35
CA PHE A 20 -5.70 62.92 -58.16
C PHE A 20 -5.25 63.11 -56.72
N GLN A 21 -5.68 62.22 -55.84
CA GLN A 21 -5.12 62.12 -54.50
C GLN A 21 -3.84 61.30 -54.63
N ALA A 22 -2.71 61.99 -54.74
CA ALA A 22 -1.40 61.40 -54.52
C ALA A 22 -1.34 60.93 -53.06
N GLY A 23 -1.75 59.68 -52.83
CA GLY A 23 -1.54 59.01 -51.56
C GLY A 23 -0.04 58.86 -51.34
N CYS A 24 0.49 59.60 -50.37
CA CYS A 24 1.78 59.26 -49.78
C CYS A 24 1.68 57.83 -49.26
N LYS A 25 2.38 56.90 -49.90
CA LYS A 25 2.73 55.62 -49.28
C LYS A 25 3.65 55.95 -48.12
N SER A 26 3.14 55.94 -46.89
CA SER A 26 3.99 55.78 -45.72
C SER A 26 4.61 54.39 -45.83
N SER A 27 5.93 54.33 -46.03
CA SER A 27 6.70 53.13 -45.82
C SER A 27 6.72 52.87 -44.30
N GLU A 28 5.69 52.20 -43.81
CA GLU A 28 5.81 51.45 -42.56
C GLU A 28 6.97 50.45 -42.76
N PRO A 29 7.94 50.39 -41.84
CA PRO A 29 8.93 49.32 -41.88
C PRO A 29 8.15 48.02 -41.67
N GLU A 30 8.17 47.12 -42.65
CA GLU A 30 7.74 45.75 -42.43
C GLU A 30 8.68 45.17 -41.37
N VAL A 31 8.17 45.02 -40.15
CA VAL A 31 8.82 44.22 -39.11
C VAL A 31 8.86 42.81 -39.68
N GLY A 32 10.06 42.35 -40.07
CA GLY A 32 10.24 40.97 -40.50
C GLY A 32 9.73 40.06 -39.39
N VAL A 33 8.85 39.12 -39.74
CA VAL A 33 8.48 38.04 -38.83
C VAL A 33 9.80 37.35 -38.45
N PRO A 34 10.08 37.15 -37.15
CA PRO A 34 11.29 36.45 -36.77
C PRO A 34 11.28 35.05 -37.40
N VAL A 35 12.44 34.63 -37.89
CA VAL A 35 12.60 33.33 -38.56
C VAL A 35 12.64 32.25 -37.48
N ASP A 36 11.97 31.16 -37.74
CA ASP A 36 11.88 29.93 -36.95
C ASP A 36 12.02 28.82 -37.99
N THR A 37 13.23 28.28 -38.10
CA THR A 37 13.66 27.49 -39.27
C THR A 37 13.16 26.05 -39.24
N ASP A 38 13.08 25.43 -38.06
CA ASP A 38 12.58 24.07 -37.87
C ASP A 38 11.12 24.01 -37.35
N GLY A 39 10.57 25.12 -36.89
CA GLY A 39 9.16 25.28 -36.58
C GLY A 39 8.77 24.80 -35.17
N ASP A 40 9.70 24.82 -34.23
CA ASP A 40 9.53 24.31 -32.87
C ASP A 40 8.94 25.36 -31.89
N GLY A 41 8.89 26.63 -32.32
CA GLY A 41 8.37 27.74 -31.55
C GLY A 41 9.43 28.66 -30.93
N LEU A 42 10.72 28.34 -31.08
CA LEU A 42 11.84 29.26 -30.89
C LEU A 42 12.22 29.91 -32.22
N THR A 43 12.73 31.13 -32.14
CA THR A 43 13.25 31.82 -33.33
C THR A 43 14.74 31.52 -33.48
N ASP A 44 15.27 31.56 -34.71
CA ASP A 44 16.69 31.34 -35.00
C ASP A 44 17.61 32.20 -34.08
N GLU A 45 17.15 33.40 -33.68
CA GLU A 45 17.88 34.28 -32.75
C GLU A 45 17.89 33.74 -31.32
N GLN A 46 16.76 33.23 -30.82
CA GLN A 46 16.66 32.60 -29.50
C GLN A 46 17.46 31.31 -29.43
N GLU A 47 17.40 30.48 -30.46
CA GLU A 47 18.17 29.24 -30.54
C GLU A 47 19.68 29.52 -30.52
N MET A 48 20.15 30.51 -31.29
CA MET A 48 21.55 30.95 -31.22
C MET A 48 21.97 31.47 -29.83
N GLU A 49 21.05 32.07 -29.07
CA GLU A 49 21.30 32.54 -27.71
C GLU A 49 21.36 31.40 -26.69
N LEU A 50 20.51 30.38 -26.85
CA LEU A 50 20.44 29.18 -26.02
C LEU A 50 21.54 28.16 -26.37
N GLY A 51 22.01 28.16 -27.62
CA GLY A 51 23.01 27.24 -28.13
C GLY A 51 22.43 26.00 -28.83
N THR A 52 21.13 25.99 -29.11
CA THR A 52 20.43 24.93 -29.83
C THR A 52 20.67 24.99 -31.34
N ASP A 53 20.34 23.92 -32.09
CA ASP A 53 20.54 23.87 -33.55
C ASP A 53 19.30 24.35 -34.30
N ILE A 54 19.42 25.51 -34.96
CA ILE A 54 18.38 26.16 -35.79
C ILE A 54 17.71 25.28 -36.87
N ASN A 55 18.20 24.06 -37.11
CA ASN A 55 17.62 23.14 -38.10
C ASN A 55 17.10 21.85 -37.46
N ASN A 56 17.07 21.77 -36.13
CA ASN A 56 16.72 20.58 -35.38
C ASN A 56 15.90 20.95 -34.15
N ALA A 57 14.59 20.74 -34.26
CA ALA A 57 13.60 21.13 -33.26
C ALA A 57 13.77 20.45 -31.87
N ASP A 58 14.66 19.49 -31.72
CA ASP A 58 14.91 18.67 -30.52
C ASP A 58 16.43 18.41 -30.47
N THR A 59 17.16 19.34 -29.87
CA THR A 59 18.62 19.44 -29.99
C THR A 59 19.35 18.31 -29.27
N ASP A 60 18.89 17.90 -28.08
CA ASP A 60 19.49 16.82 -27.30
C ASP A 60 18.90 15.43 -27.60
N GLY A 61 17.76 15.37 -28.30
CA GLY A 61 17.18 14.16 -28.85
C GLY A 61 16.40 13.34 -27.84
N ASP A 62 15.83 13.97 -26.82
CA ASP A 62 15.10 13.30 -25.74
C ASP A 62 13.60 13.11 -26.05
N GLY A 63 13.11 13.75 -27.11
CA GLY A 63 11.72 13.67 -27.57
C GLY A 63 10.83 14.86 -27.19
N LEU A 64 11.34 15.87 -26.48
CA LEU A 64 10.75 17.20 -26.38
C LEU A 64 11.40 18.14 -27.40
N THR A 65 10.65 19.12 -27.85
CA THR A 65 11.23 20.15 -28.71
C THR A 65 11.86 21.26 -27.88
N ASP A 66 12.94 21.88 -28.34
CA ASP A 66 13.64 22.95 -27.62
C ASP A 66 12.66 24.06 -27.19
N GLY A 67 11.70 24.38 -28.06
CA GLY A 67 10.62 25.32 -27.77
C GLY A 67 9.64 24.88 -26.70
N ASP A 68 9.32 23.59 -26.57
CA ASP A 68 8.47 23.06 -25.50
C ASP A 68 9.20 23.06 -24.17
N GLU A 69 10.47 22.66 -24.17
CA GLU A 69 11.35 22.70 -23.01
C GLU A 69 11.47 24.11 -22.44
N VAL A 70 11.81 25.09 -23.28
CA VAL A 70 12.01 26.48 -22.84
C VAL A 70 10.70 27.18 -22.47
N ASN A 71 9.63 26.99 -23.25
CA ASN A 71 8.40 27.78 -23.06
C ASN A 71 7.37 27.12 -22.13
N THR A 72 7.42 25.80 -21.94
CA THR A 72 6.40 25.03 -21.21
C THR A 72 6.98 24.40 -19.94
N TYR A 73 8.03 23.59 -20.07
CA TYR A 73 8.54 22.75 -18.97
C TYR A 73 9.65 23.41 -18.16
N ASN A 74 10.31 24.43 -18.71
CA ASN A 74 11.47 25.12 -18.14
C ASN A 74 12.69 24.21 -17.91
N THR A 75 12.85 23.19 -18.76
CA THR A 75 14.02 22.29 -18.80
C THR A 75 15.16 22.88 -19.64
N ASP A 76 16.33 22.23 -19.65
CA ASP A 76 17.50 22.66 -20.44
C ASP A 76 17.55 21.93 -21.80
N PRO A 77 17.29 22.60 -22.94
CA PRO A 77 17.18 21.97 -24.27
C PRO A 77 18.50 21.45 -24.86
N LEU A 78 19.55 21.43 -24.05
CA LEU A 78 20.86 20.85 -24.36
C LEU A 78 21.20 19.66 -23.46
N ASN A 79 20.26 19.27 -22.59
CA ASN A 79 20.45 18.25 -21.58
C ASN A 79 19.17 17.42 -21.39
N ALA A 80 19.16 16.25 -22.04
CA ALA A 80 18.06 15.30 -22.07
C ALA A 80 17.52 14.78 -20.73
N ASP A 81 18.09 15.19 -19.58
CA ASP A 81 17.74 14.75 -18.22
C ASP A 81 18.12 15.91 -17.28
N THR A 82 17.20 16.86 -17.13
CA THR A 82 17.43 18.17 -16.52
C THR A 82 17.73 18.06 -15.03
N ASP A 83 17.05 17.19 -14.30
CA ASP A 83 17.26 17.01 -12.87
C ASP A 83 18.30 15.92 -12.50
N GLY A 84 18.67 15.07 -13.47
CA GLY A 84 19.75 14.11 -13.37
C GLY A 84 19.38 12.83 -12.63
N ASP A 85 18.11 12.44 -12.63
CA ASP A 85 17.61 11.27 -11.92
C ASP A 85 17.72 9.96 -12.73
N GLY A 86 18.03 10.08 -14.02
CA GLY A 86 18.20 8.96 -14.95
C GLY A 86 16.99 8.65 -15.83
N LEU A 87 15.91 9.43 -15.74
CA LEU A 87 14.80 9.48 -16.70
C LEU A 87 14.96 10.74 -17.57
N SER A 88 14.61 10.68 -18.87
CA SER A 88 14.75 11.86 -19.73
C SER A 88 13.55 12.78 -19.61
N ASP A 89 13.73 14.10 -19.79
CA ASP A 89 12.64 15.07 -19.66
C ASP A 89 11.45 14.70 -20.57
N GLY A 90 11.76 14.22 -21.78
CA GLY A 90 10.77 13.69 -22.70
C GLY A 90 10.07 12.41 -22.27
N ASP A 91 10.72 11.49 -21.56
CA ASP A 91 10.06 10.29 -21.02
C ASP A 91 9.17 10.67 -19.83
N GLU A 92 9.65 11.55 -18.96
CA GLU A 92 8.89 12.10 -17.84
C GLU A 92 7.59 12.75 -18.29
N VAL A 93 7.67 13.67 -19.26
CA VAL A 93 6.49 14.39 -19.76
C VAL A 93 5.57 13.48 -20.58
N ASN A 94 6.11 12.66 -21.49
CA ASN A 94 5.29 11.94 -22.47
C ASN A 94 4.77 10.59 -21.98
N SER A 95 5.47 9.93 -21.05
CA SER A 95 5.21 8.56 -20.64
C SER A 95 4.79 8.44 -19.18
N TYR A 96 5.49 9.11 -18.27
CA TYR A 96 5.33 8.90 -16.82
C TYR A 96 4.51 9.98 -16.11
N ASN A 97 4.35 11.16 -16.74
CA ASN A 97 3.71 12.35 -16.18
C ASN A 97 4.35 12.84 -14.87
N THR A 98 5.67 12.69 -14.75
CA THR A 98 6.49 13.24 -13.67
C THR A 98 6.92 14.68 -13.98
N ASP A 99 7.51 15.39 -13.01
CA ASP A 99 8.03 16.75 -13.19
C ASP A 99 9.52 16.71 -13.56
N PRO A 100 9.91 17.05 -14.81
CA PRO A 100 11.30 16.92 -15.29
C PRO A 100 12.31 17.88 -14.67
N ASN A 101 11.89 18.63 -13.64
CA ASN A 101 12.76 19.48 -12.83
C ASN A 101 12.85 18.98 -11.38
N ASN A 102 12.32 17.80 -11.09
CA ASN A 102 12.21 17.26 -9.76
C ASN A 102 12.38 15.74 -9.77
N ALA A 103 13.60 15.31 -9.44
CA ALA A 103 14.06 13.92 -9.41
C ALA A 103 13.27 12.95 -8.51
N ASP A 104 12.22 13.38 -7.81
CA ASP A 104 11.37 12.59 -6.91
C ASP A 104 10.01 13.31 -6.89
N THR A 105 9.17 13.01 -7.88
CA THR A 105 7.95 13.77 -8.18
C THR A 105 6.93 13.69 -7.06
N ASP A 106 6.76 12.51 -6.47
CA ASP A 106 5.75 12.28 -5.43
C ASP A 106 6.27 12.48 -4.00
N GLY A 107 7.61 12.52 -3.83
CA GLY A 107 8.28 12.82 -2.58
C GLY A 107 8.31 11.64 -1.60
N ASP A 108 8.23 10.40 -2.08
CA ASP A 108 8.28 9.20 -1.24
C ASP A 108 9.71 8.82 -0.80
N GLY A 109 10.73 9.37 -1.47
CA GLY A 109 12.15 9.18 -1.18
C GLY A 109 12.90 8.25 -2.15
N LEU A 110 12.23 7.73 -3.18
CA LEU A 110 12.84 7.15 -4.38
C LEU A 110 12.85 8.19 -5.51
N SER A 111 13.77 8.06 -6.46
CA SER A 111 13.76 8.94 -7.63
C SER A 111 12.90 8.36 -8.74
N ASP A 112 12.25 9.21 -9.55
CA ASP A 112 11.36 8.77 -10.62
C ASP A 112 12.10 7.79 -11.56
N GLY A 113 13.36 8.10 -11.87
CA GLY A 113 14.28 7.25 -12.61
C GLY A 113 14.60 5.91 -11.95
N ASP A 114 14.75 5.83 -10.62
CA ASP A 114 15.00 4.55 -9.92
C ASP A 114 13.74 3.70 -9.88
N GLU A 115 12.59 4.31 -9.62
CA GLU A 115 11.29 3.65 -9.62
C GLU A 115 10.96 3.02 -10.97
N VAL A 116 11.13 3.78 -12.05
CA VAL A 116 10.87 3.29 -13.41
C VAL A 116 11.91 2.28 -13.87
N ASN A 117 13.21 2.58 -13.74
CA ASN A 117 14.25 1.79 -14.39
C ASN A 117 14.69 0.56 -13.60
N LYS A 118 14.51 0.57 -12.27
CA LYS A 118 15.09 -0.44 -11.38
C LYS A 118 14.05 -1.21 -10.60
N TYR A 119 13.11 -0.52 -9.97
CA TYR A 119 12.16 -1.18 -9.05
C TYR A 119 10.82 -1.51 -9.72
N ASN A 120 10.49 -0.88 -10.84
CA ASN A 120 9.19 -0.98 -11.53
C ASN A 120 8.00 -0.59 -10.64
N THR A 121 8.20 0.42 -9.78
CA THR A 121 7.15 1.05 -8.97
C THR A 121 6.56 2.25 -9.73
N ASP A 122 5.52 2.89 -9.21
CA ASP A 122 4.84 4.02 -9.85
C ASP A 122 5.40 5.35 -9.32
N PRO A 123 6.10 6.17 -10.14
CA PRO A 123 6.75 7.41 -9.69
C PRO A 123 5.79 8.56 -9.36
N ASN A 124 4.51 8.25 -9.20
CA ASN A 124 3.47 9.17 -8.81
C ASN A 124 2.68 8.65 -7.59
N ASP A 125 3.10 7.53 -6.99
CA ASP A 125 2.48 7.00 -5.79
C ASP A 125 3.04 7.63 -4.52
N ALA A 126 2.49 8.80 -4.16
CA ALA A 126 2.86 9.51 -2.94
C ALA A 126 2.65 8.74 -1.62
N ASN A 127 2.10 7.52 -1.63
CA ASN A 127 2.11 6.64 -0.45
C ASN A 127 3.42 5.84 -0.31
N GLY A 128 4.16 5.63 -1.40
CA GLY A 128 5.42 4.89 -1.49
C GLY A 128 5.34 3.45 -0.98
N ASP A 129 4.25 2.74 -1.22
CA ASP A 129 3.93 1.36 -0.77
C ASP A 129 3.23 0.63 -1.92
N ALA A 130 4.02 0.21 -2.91
CA ALA A 130 3.54 -0.22 -4.22
C ALA A 130 2.68 -1.50 -4.17
N ASP A 131 2.92 -2.39 -3.22
CA ASP A 131 2.12 -3.60 -3.02
C ASP A 131 1.03 -3.48 -1.94
N GLY A 132 1.05 -2.39 -1.16
CA GLY A 132 0.04 -2.03 -0.18
C GLY A 132 0.05 -2.90 1.06
N ASP A 133 1.19 -3.47 1.43
CA ASP A 133 1.33 -4.34 2.61
C ASP A 133 1.64 -3.58 3.90
N GLY A 134 1.95 -2.29 3.79
CA GLY A 134 2.20 -1.36 4.88
C GLY A 134 3.68 -1.10 5.20
N VAL A 135 4.60 -1.59 4.37
CA VAL A 135 6.01 -1.17 4.36
C VAL A 135 6.24 -0.27 3.15
N SER A 136 6.99 0.83 3.31
CA SER A 136 7.27 1.70 2.17
C SER A 136 8.38 1.12 1.30
N ASP A 137 8.31 1.29 -0.01
CA ASP A 137 9.25 0.80 -1.02
C ASP A 137 10.70 1.15 -0.65
N VAL A 138 10.94 2.39 -0.21
CA VAL A 138 12.28 2.85 0.21
C VAL A 138 12.83 2.07 1.42
N ASP A 139 11.98 1.67 2.36
CA ASP A 139 12.36 0.88 3.54
C ASP A 139 12.54 -0.60 3.17
N GLU A 140 11.70 -1.12 2.30
CA GLU A 140 11.85 -2.47 1.74
C GLU A 140 13.21 -2.63 1.06
N ILE A 141 13.56 -1.70 0.18
CA ILE A 141 14.82 -1.71 -0.55
C ILE A 141 16.03 -1.52 0.37
N ASN A 142 16.00 -0.50 1.24
CA ASN A 142 17.20 -0.08 1.98
C ASN A 142 17.38 -0.78 3.33
N THR A 143 16.29 -1.23 3.95
CA THR A 143 16.30 -1.76 5.32
C THR A 143 16.03 -3.27 5.35
N HIS A 144 15.05 -3.76 4.60
CA HIS A 144 14.55 -5.13 4.73
C HIS A 144 15.07 -6.09 3.66
N GLY A 145 15.41 -5.57 2.48
CA GLY A 145 15.81 -6.36 1.31
C GLY A 145 14.66 -7.16 0.70
N THR A 146 13.42 -6.74 0.94
CA THR A 146 12.18 -7.27 0.35
C THR A 146 11.95 -6.68 -1.04
N ASP A 147 10.97 -7.22 -1.77
CA ASP A 147 10.60 -6.76 -3.11
C ASP A 147 9.38 -5.84 -3.03
N PRO A 148 9.51 -4.54 -3.38
CA PRO A 148 8.42 -3.56 -3.21
C PRO A 148 7.15 -3.85 -4.01
N ASN A 149 7.20 -4.79 -4.95
CA ASN A 149 6.04 -5.20 -5.74
C ASN A 149 5.46 -6.56 -5.28
N ASN A 150 5.92 -7.11 -4.16
CA ASN A 150 5.51 -8.42 -3.69
C ASN A 150 5.26 -8.45 -2.18
N PRO A 151 3.98 -8.50 -1.75
CA PRO A 151 3.60 -8.31 -0.36
C PRO A 151 3.80 -9.57 0.49
N ASP A 152 4.74 -10.45 0.14
CA ASP A 152 5.06 -11.74 0.77
C ASP A 152 6.34 -12.25 0.08
N SER A 153 7.48 -11.65 0.45
CA SER A 153 8.77 -11.81 -0.24
C SER A 153 9.33 -13.23 -0.18
N ASP A 154 9.19 -13.92 0.95
CA ASP A 154 9.65 -15.30 1.10
C ASP A 154 8.59 -16.36 0.74
N GLY A 155 7.34 -15.95 0.63
CA GLY A 155 6.25 -16.75 0.13
C GLY A 155 5.56 -17.65 1.16
N ASP A 156 5.74 -17.42 2.46
CA ASP A 156 5.21 -18.26 3.55
C ASP A 156 3.72 -17.99 3.88
N GLY A 157 3.17 -16.89 3.38
CA GLY A 157 1.77 -16.48 3.50
C GLY A 157 1.49 -15.43 4.58
N PHE A 158 2.52 -14.88 5.21
CA PHE A 158 2.50 -13.58 5.88
C PHE A 158 3.00 -12.50 4.92
N SER A 159 2.55 -11.25 5.09
CA SER A 159 3.13 -10.15 4.31
C SER A 159 4.35 -9.58 5.01
N ASP A 160 5.21 -8.91 4.26
CA ASP A 160 6.46 -8.36 4.78
C ASP A 160 6.16 -7.38 5.92
N GLY A 161 5.17 -6.50 5.75
CA GLY A 161 4.65 -5.62 6.80
C GLY A 161 4.06 -6.34 8.02
N GLN A 162 3.41 -7.48 7.82
CA GLN A 162 2.91 -8.30 8.95
C GLN A 162 4.07 -8.86 9.77
N GLU A 163 5.10 -9.35 9.10
CA GLU A 163 6.27 -9.91 9.74
C GLU A 163 7.06 -8.87 10.52
N LEU A 164 7.22 -7.67 9.97
CA LEU A 164 7.84 -6.56 10.68
C LEU A 164 7.05 -6.14 11.92
N GLU A 165 5.70 -6.12 11.84
CA GLU A 165 4.85 -5.88 13.03
C GLU A 165 5.03 -6.99 14.08
N MET A 166 5.24 -8.23 13.63
CA MET A 166 5.51 -9.40 14.47
C MET A 166 6.95 -9.46 15.01
N GLY A 167 7.86 -8.66 14.44
CA GLY A 167 9.29 -8.70 14.73
C GLY A 167 10.02 -9.93 14.18
N THR A 168 9.48 -10.52 13.11
CA THR A 168 10.09 -11.63 12.34
C THR A 168 10.82 -11.10 11.10
N ASN A 169 11.39 -12.01 10.32
CA ASN A 169 12.21 -11.65 9.16
C ASN A 169 11.49 -11.98 7.84
N PRO A 170 11.09 -10.98 7.04
CA PRO A 170 10.30 -11.16 5.81
C PRO A 170 11.01 -11.89 4.66
N MET A 171 12.26 -12.30 4.89
CA MET A 171 13.08 -13.05 3.94
C MET A 171 13.37 -14.47 4.42
N ASP A 172 12.72 -14.94 5.49
CA ASP A 172 12.89 -16.27 6.08
C ASP A 172 11.56 -17.00 6.24
N GLY A 173 11.11 -17.69 5.18
CA GLY A 173 9.80 -18.35 5.17
C GLY A 173 9.64 -19.57 6.09
N SER A 174 10.49 -19.68 7.11
CA SER A 174 10.29 -20.53 8.28
C SER A 174 9.87 -19.76 9.54
N ASP A 175 9.81 -18.43 9.46
CA ASP A 175 9.41 -17.45 10.47
C ASP A 175 8.39 -16.50 9.82
N PRO A 176 7.27 -16.12 10.47
CA PRO A 176 6.78 -16.59 11.75
C PRO A 176 6.32 -18.05 11.73
N VAL A 177 6.59 -18.75 12.84
CA VAL A 177 6.02 -20.09 13.04
C VAL A 177 4.49 -20.03 13.06
N TYR A 178 3.86 -20.56 12.02
CA TYR A 178 2.41 -20.65 11.92
C TYR A 178 1.83 -21.72 12.86
N ILE A 179 0.86 -21.33 13.68
CA ILE A 179 0.08 -22.24 14.54
C ILE A 179 -1.29 -22.51 13.89
N ASP A 180 -1.52 -23.76 13.45
CA ASP A 180 -2.84 -24.21 12.98
C ASP A 180 -3.92 -24.03 14.06
N MET A 181 -5.15 -23.72 13.65
CA MET A 181 -6.28 -23.52 14.56
C MET A 181 -6.57 -24.73 15.48
N ASN A 182 -6.13 -25.93 15.09
CA ASN A 182 -6.29 -27.18 15.84
C ASN A 182 -4.97 -27.69 16.44
N ALA A 183 -3.89 -26.91 16.41
CA ALA A 183 -2.59 -27.32 16.91
C ALA A 183 -2.58 -27.48 18.44
N PHE A 184 -3.46 -26.78 19.16
CA PHE A 184 -3.51 -26.86 20.62
C PHE A 184 -4.29 -28.07 21.13
N ASN A 185 -3.71 -28.73 22.13
CA ASN A 185 -4.37 -29.78 22.89
C ASN A 185 -5.55 -29.21 23.69
N THR A 186 -6.67 -29.95 23.68
CA THR A 186 -7.84 -29.71 24.51
C THR A 186 -7.65 -30.31 25.89
N ILE A 187 -7.95 -29.55 26.93
CA ILE A 187 -7.65 -29.94 28.31
C ILE A 187 -8.93 -30.33 29.06
N ASN A 188 -8.95 -31.51 29.68
CA ASN A 188 -10.10 -32.00 30.44
C ASN A 188 -9.98 -31.74 31.95
N PHE A 189 -11.14 -31.52 32.58
CA PHE A 189 -11.27 -31.26 34.01
C PHE A 189 -12.13 -32.32 34.71
N GLY A 190 -11.74 -32.64 35.95
CA GLY A 190 -12.57 -33.44 36.84
C GLY A 190 -13.92 -32.79 37.16
N PHE A 191 -14.87 -33.61 37.61
CA PHE A 191 -16.18 -33.16 38.06
C PHE A 191 -16.09 -32.12 39.18
N ASP A 192 -16.76 -30.97 39.00
CA ASP A 192 -16.69 -29.81 39.91
C ASP A 192 -15.25 -29.39 40.27
N ARG A 193 -14.33 -29.51 39.31
CA ARG A 193 -12.94 -29.09 39.47
C ARG A 193 -12.51 -28.09 38.42
N SER A 194 -11.57 -27.25 38.81
CA SER A 194 -10.82 -26.34 37.92
C SER A 194 -9.31 -26.51 38.06
N ASN A 195 -8.82 -27.36 38.96
CA ASN A 195 -7.39 -27.63 39.04
C ASN A 195 -6.91 -28.41 37.82
N ILE A 196 -5.71 -28.07 37.35
CA ILE A 196 -5.01 -28.81 36.30
C ILE A 196 -4.53 -30.15 36.89
N SER A 197 -4.82 -31.26 36.20
CA SER A 197 -4.30 -32.59 36.54
C SER A 197 -2.91 -32.79 35.92
N ASP A 198 -2.19 -33.83 36.33
CA ASP A 198 -0.85 -34.10 35.75
C ASP A 198 -0.91 -34.38 34.25
N ALA A 199 -1.95 -35.09 33.79
CA ALA A 199 -2.18 -35.33 32.36
C ALA A 199 -2.47 -34.02 31.61
N ALA A 200 -3.36 -33.18 32.16
CA ALA A 200 -3.66 -31.87 31.62
C ALA A 200 -2.43 -30.94 31.61
N ALA A 201 -1.52 -31.07 32.57
CA ALA A 201 -0.29 -30.30 32.62
C ALA A 201 0.70 -30.70 31.51
N ALA A 202 0.75 -31.98 31.14
CA ALA A 202 1.56 -32.44 30.02
C ALA A 202 1.02 -31.88 28.69
N ASP A 203 -0.29 -31.99 28.46
CA ASP A 203 -0.95 -31.44 27.27
C ASP A 203 -0.78 -29.91 27.17
N LEU A 204 -0.87 -29.20 28.30
CA LEU A 204 -0.63 -27.76 28.36
C LEU A 204 0.84 -27.38 28.14
N ALA A 205 1.80 -28.25 28.51
CA ALA A 205 3.21 -27.98 28.27
C ALA A 205 3.54 -27.99 26.77
N GLU A 206 2.94 -28.90 26.00
CA GLU A 206 3.03 -28.88 24.53
C GLU A 206 2.44 -27.58 23.94
N ASN A 207 1.29 -27.13 24.46
CA ASN A 207 0.72 -25.84 24.05
C ASN A 207 1.64 -24.65 24.39
N VAL A 208 2.33 -24.69 25.53
CA VAL A 208 3.31 -23.66 25.91
C VAL A 208 4.47 -23.63 24.94
N GLU A 209 5.01 -24.78 24.55
CA GLU A 209 6.11 -24.87 23.59
C GLU A 209 5.73 -24.23 22.25
N LEU A 210 4.53 -24.52 21.74
CA LEU A 210 4.00 -23.86 20.54
C LEU A 210 3.94 -22.33 20.70
N LEU A 211 3.39 -21.84 21.81
CA LEU A 211 3.28 -20.39 22.06
C LEU A 211 4.63 -19.70 22.30
N GLN A 212 5.62 -20.41 22.82
CA GLN A 212 6.99 -19.89 22.98
C GLN A 212 7.68 -19.76 21.62
N ASN A 213 7.46 -20.69 20.70
CA ASN A 213 8.04 -20.68 19.36
C ASN A 213 7.32 -19.74 18.38
N ALA A 214 6.12 -19.25 18.72
CA ALA A 214 5.36 -18.31 17.91
C ALA A 214 5.03 -17.03 18.70
N PRO A 215 6.02 -16.16 18.99
CA PRO A 215 5.84 -15.00 19.88
C PRO A 215 4.78 -14.01 19.40
N ALA A 216 4.57 -13.93 18.08
CA ALA A 216 3.58 -13.08 17.43
C ALA A 216 2.12 -13.46 17.72
N PHE A 217 1.84 -14.75 17.98
CA PHE A 217 0.46 -15.22 18.15
C PHE A 217 -0.07 -14.88 19.54
N ARG A 218 -1.32 -14.43 19.60
CA ARG A 218 -2.10 -14.39 20.85
C ARG A 218 -2.90 -15.68 20.98
N VAL A 219 -3.42 -15.99 22.16
CA VAL A 219 -4.21 -17.20 22.41
C VAL A 219 -5.47 -16.87 23.20
N ARG A 220 -6.59 -17.43 22.77
CA ARG A 220 -7.84 -17.40 23.51
C ARG A 220 -8.07 -18.73 24.20
N VAL A 221 -8.37 -18.67 25.49
CA VAL A 221 -8.76 -19.84 26.28
C VAL A 221 -10.26 -19.82 26.50
N ASP A 222 -10.96 -20.78 25.91
CA ASP A 222 -12.40 -20.97 26.06
C ASP A 222 -12.68 -22.17 26.96
N ALA A 223 -13.31 -21.96 28.11
CA ALA A 223 -13.59 -23.03 29.07
C ALA A 223 -15.09 -23.32 29.20
N TYR A 224 -15.40 -24.60 29.37
CA TYR A 224 -16.76 -25.13 29.43
C TYR A 224 -16.97 -26.04 30.64
N THR A 225 -18.23 -26.30 30.94
CA THR A 225 -18.71 -27.25 31.93
C THR A 225 -19.64 -28.27 31.31
N ASP A 226 -19.96 -29.30 32.09
CA ASP A 226 -21.10 -30.17 31.78
C ASP A 226 -22.43 -29.45 32.04
N HIS A 227 -23.53 -30.17 31.81
CA HIS A 227 -24.89 -29.67 32.02
C HIS A 227 -25.38 -29.78 33.47
N VAL A 228 -24.53 -30.19 34.41
CA VAL A 228 -24.92 -30.41 35.80
C VAL A 228 -24.95 -29.08 36.55
N GLY A 229 -26.06 -28.80 37.24
CA GLY A 229 -26.25 -27.59 38.02
C GLY A 229 -26.76 -26.37 37.23
N GLY A 230 -26.92 -25.25 37.94
CA GLY A 230 -27.48 -24.01 37.39
C GLY A 230 -26.49 -23.26 36.49
N ASP A 231 -27.00 -22.38 35.63
CA ASP A 231 -26.19 -21.68 34.62
C ASP A 231 -25.19 -20.71 35.27
N GLN A 232 -25.59 -19.98 36.32
CA GLN A 232 -24.68 -19.10 37.05
C GLN A 232 -23.52 -19.86 37.72
N TYR A 233 -23.79 -21.07 38.21
CA TYR A 233 -22.78 -21.92 38.80
C TYR A 233 -21.77 -22.38 37.72
N ASN A 234 -22.27 -22.84 36.58
CA ASN A 234 -21.45 -23.29 35.46
C ASN A 234 -20.64 -22.14 34.83
N LEU A 235 -21.20 -20.94 34.74
CA LEU A 235 -20.46 -19.74 34.33
C LEU A 235 -19.30 -19.44 35.27
N ARG A 236 -19.52 -19.47 36.59
CA ARG A 236 -18.43 -19.26 37.56
C ARG A 236 -17.38 -20.37 37.51
N LEU A 237 -17.79 -21.62 37.31
CA LEU A 237 -16.87 -22.75 37.24
C LEU A 237 -16.01 -22.70 35.97
N SER A 238 -16.61 -22.45 34.81
CA SER A 238 -15.86 -22.24 33.55
C SER A 238 -14.89 -21.08 33.63
N LEU A 239 -15.25 -19.94 34.24
CA LEU A 239 -14.31 -18.83 34.47
C LEU A 239 -13.09 -19.25 35.31
N ARG A 240 -13.28 -20.07 36.35
CA ARG A 240 -12.16 -20.60 37.15
C ARG A 240 -11.28 -21.56 36.35
N ARG A 241 -11.88 -22.38 35.47
CA ARG A 241 -11.13 -23.28 34.58
C ARG A 241 -10.28 -22.51 33.59
N ALA A 242 -10.87 -21.51 32.92
CA ALA A 242 -10.16 -20.63 32.01
C ALA A 242 -8.99 -19.96 32.75
N LYS A 243 -9.23 -19.39 33.94
CA LYS A 243 -8.16 -18.81 34.78
C LYS A 243 -7.05 -19.81 35.11
N SER A 244 -7.39 -21.07 35.41
CA SER A 244 -6.38 -22.07 35.77
C SER A 244 -5.44 -22.40 34.60
N VAL A 245 -5.94 -22.37 33.36
CA VAL A 245 -5.13 -22.48 32.14
C VAL A 245 -4.27 -21.23 31.93
N VAL A 246 -4.85 -20.03 32.10
CA VAL A 246 -4.11 -18.75 32.01
C VAL A 246 -2.96 -18.71 33.04
N ASP A 247 -3.23 -19.11 34.28
CA ASP A 247 -2.23 -19.17 35.34
C ASP A 247 -1.11 -20.16 34.99
N PHE A 248 -1.45 -21.28 34.34
CA PHE A 248 -0.46 -22.25 33.86
C PHE A 248 0.42 -21.65 32.75
N TYR A 249 -0.18 -21.05 31.71
CA TYR A 249 0.59 -20.41 30.62
C TYR A 249 1.49 -19.29 31.14
N THR A 250 0.97 -18.39 31.98
CA THR A 250 1.75 -17.29 32.54
C THR A 250 2.88 -17.76 33.46
N SER A 251 2.65 -18.79 34.27
CA SER A 251 3.69 -19.39 35.11
C SER A 251 4.79 -20.09 34.31
N ASN A 252 4.51 -20.46 33.06
CA ASN A 252 5.46 -21.09 32.14
C ASN A 252 5.97 -20.11 31.05
N GLY A 253 5.90 -18.80 31.30
CA GLY A 253 6.61 -17.79 30.52
C GLY A 253 5.82 -17.16 29.37
N ILE A 254 4.54 -17.50 29.19
CA ILE A 254 3.69 -16.80 28.21
C ILE A 254 3.21 -15.48 28.82
N SER A 255 3.49 -14.36 28.15
CA SER A 255 3.09 -13.05 28.66
C SER A 255 1.56 -12.89 28.71
N ALA A 256 1.05 -12.23 29.75
CA ALA A 256 -0.39 -12.17 30.03
C ALA A 256 -1.19 -11.35 29.01
N ASP A 257 -0.57 -10.39 28.33
CA ASP A 257 -1.12 -9.60 27.22
C ASP A 257 -1.40 -10.44 25.96
N ARG A 258 -0.66 -11.55 25.78
CA ARG A 258 -0.88 -12.54 24.72
C ARG A 258 -2.07 -13.45 24.99
N ILE A 259 -2.70 -13.39 26.17
CA ILE A 259 -3.72 -14.37 26.56
C ILE A 259 -5.06 -13.68 26.81
N GLU A 260 -6.08 -14.12 26.09
CA GLU A 260 -7.48 -13.81 26.36
C GLU A 260 -8.17 -15.04 26.95
N SER A 261 -9.16 -14.86 27.83
CA SER A 261 -9.86 -16.01 28.42
C SER A 261 -11.36 -15.75 28.60
N ARG A 262 -12.16 -16.80 28.37
CA ARG A 262 -13.62 -16.77 28.49
C ARG A 262 -14.12 -18.02 29.20
N GLY A 263 -14.95 -17.81 30.22
CA GLY A 263 -15.77 -18.88 30.78
C GLY A 263 -17.12 -18.88 30.09
N LEU A 264 -17.44 -19.93 29.34
CA LEU A 264 -18.63 -19.99 28.49
C LEU A 264 -19.79 -20.77 29.12
N GLY A 265 -19.64 -21.21 30.37
CA GLY A 265 -20.65 -21.99 31.07
C GLY A 265 -20.78 -23.40 30.50
N LYS A 266 -22.01 -23.85 30.29
CA LYS A 266 -22.30 -25.19 29.79
C LYS A 266 -21.84 -25.33 28.33
N ALA A 267 -21.18 -26.43 27.99
CA ALA A 267 -20.74 -26.67 26.62
C ALA A 267 -21.94 -26.72 25.65
N PRO A 268 -21.82 -26.17 24.43
CA PRO A 268 -22.89 -26.16 23.43
C PRO A 268 -23.12 -27.53 22.75
N VAL A 269 -22.50 -28.60 23.26
CA VAL A 269 -22.55 -29.95 22.71
C VAL A 269 -23.43 -30.81 23.60
N ALA A 270 -24.44 -31.46 23.00
CA ALA A 270 -25.33 -32.37 23.71
C ALA A 270 -24.55 -33.57 24.28
N CYS A 271 -24.94 -34.02 25.48
CA CYS A 271 -24.41 -35.25 26.06
C CYS A 271 -24.85 -36.44 25.17
N MET A 272 -23.97 -36.95 24.31
CA MET A 272 -24.32 -38.04 23.40
C MET A 272 -24.28 -39.42 24.05
N ASP A 273 -23.59 -39.57 25.20
CA ASP A 273 -23.57 -40.79 25.98
C ASP A 273 -24.33 -40.61 27.29
N GLU A 274 -25.48 -41.29 27.39
CA GLU A 274 -26.19 -41.56 28.64
C GLU A 274 -25.48 -42.65 29.45
N THR A 275 -24.15 -42.56 29.65
CA THR A 275 -23.55 -43.34 30.73
C THR A 275 -23.93 -42.65 32.03
N GLU A 276 -24.75 -43.34 32.83
CA GLU A 276 -25.46 -42.89 34.03
C GLU A 276 -24.58 -42.26 35.15
N GLU A 277 -23.27 -42.05 34.96
CA GLU A 277 -22.35 -41.88 36.09
C GLU A 277 -21.73 -40.50 36.36
N ARG A 278 -22.14 -39.41 35.67
CA ARG A 278 -21.96 -37.97 36.04
C ARG A 278 -21.48 -37.12 34.85
N GLY A 279 -22.43 -36.48 34.17
CA GLY A 279 -22.17 -35.37 33.25
C GLY A 279 -21.34 -35.76 32.03
N CYS A 280 -21.51 -35.03 30.92
CA CYS A 280 -20.67 -35.26 29.74
C CYS A 280 -19.22 -34.88 30.07
N GLU A 281 -18.36 -35.88 30.25
CA GLU A 281 -16.95 -35.68 30.60
C GLU A 281 -16.20 -34.87 29.55
N ALA A 282 -16.46 -35.15 28.27
CA ALA A 282 -15.94 -34.38 27.15
C ALA A 282 -16.39 -32.90 27.15
N ASN A 283 -17.45 -32.54 27.88
CA ASN A 283 -17.87 -31.14 28.04
C ASN A 283 -17.11 -30.40 29.13
N ARG A 284 -16.46 -31.11 30.05
CA ARG A 284 -15.68 -30.50 31.12
C ARG A 284 -14.27 -30.19 30.62
N ARG A 285 -14.15 -29.19 29.74
CA ARG A 285 -12.88 -28.92 29.05
C ARG A 285 -12.54 -27.44 28.93
N ALA A 286 -11.30 -27.16 28.56
CA ALA A 286 -10.87 -25.89 28.01
C ALA A 286 -10.17 -26.11 26.67
N GLU A 287 -10.45 -25.22 25.73
CA GLU A 287 -9.89 -25.19 24.39
C GLU A 287 -9.03 -23.93 24.28
N SER A 288 -7.84 -24.05 23.67
CA SER A 288 -7.01 -22.90 23.31
C SER A 288 -7.12 -22.68 21.81
N HIS A 289 -7.31 -21.43 21.41
CA HIS A 289 -7.44 -21.03 20.01
C HIS A 289 -6.39 -19.97 19.70
N PRO A 290 -5.54 -20.15 18.68
CA PRO A 290 -4.66 -19.08 18.26
C PRO A 290 -5.52 -17.90 17.78
N ILE A 291 -5.16 -16.71 18.21
CA ILE A 291 -5.64 -15.45 17.65
C ILE A 291 -4.42 -14.82 16.99
N SER A 292 -4.39 -14.81 15.67
CA SER A 292 -3.54 -13.85 14.97
C SER A 292 -4.22 -12.50 15.01
N THR A 293 -3.47 -11.44 15.31
CA THR A 293 -3.92 -10.05 15.12
C THR A 293 -3.99 -9.70 13.63
N LEU A 294 -3.34 -10.50 12.78
CA LEU A 294 -3.18 -10.27 11.34
C LEU A 294 -3.80 -11.42 10.53
N LYS A 295 -4.39 -11.11 9.38
CA LYS A 295 -5.09 -12.10 8.55
C LYS A 295 -4.08 -12.93 7.75
N TYR A 296 -3.73 -14.11 8.27
CA TYR A 296 -3.04 -15.13 7.49
C TYR A 296 -3.90 -15.56 6.30
N SER A 297 -3.35 -15.46 5.09
CA SER A 297 -4.01 -15.88 3.85
C SER A 297 -3.20 -16.99 3.19
N PRO A 298 -3.38 -18.26 3.61
CA PRO A 298 -2.59 -19.35 3.07
C PRO A 298 -2.78 -19.45 1.55
N LYS A 299 -1.68 -19.59 0.82
CA LYS A 299 -1.71 -19.92 -0.61
C LYS A 299 -2.52 -21.21 -0.82
N LYS A 300 -3.54 -21.15 -1.69
CA LYS A 300 -4.42 -22.27 -2.04
C LYS A 300 -3.80 -23.23 -3.05
#